data_AF-A0A1Q7YLM3-F1
#
_entry.id   AF-A0A1Q7YLM3-F1
#
_cell.length_a   1.000
_cell.length_b   1.000
_cell.length_c   1.000
_cell.angle_alpha   90.00
_cell.angle_beta   90.00
_cell.angle_gamma   90.00
#
_symmetry.space_group_name_H-M   'P 1'
#
loop_
_entity.id
_entity.type
_entity.pdbx_description
1 polymer ?
#
loop_
_entity_poly.entity_id
_entity_poly.type
_entity_poly.pdbx_seq_one_letter_code
_entity_poly.pdbx_strand_id
1 'polypeptide(L)'
;MDTAPTRLWISLDGPQAINDAQRGRGVFQRAIRGLDRLHEVRRARGSAFPQLGITCVVTLANYQHLEELFLNCLDISMFSFVSIELQSYATAEQVHKYAEVLSAEFNVMSTSCAQAYVRDPSVFGGIDFENLTEQMRKVSKVCAENGVLFYSQPKTLEAHNIRNYFTANWEAMVDRRSRCGVPWIAAEISAQGDVTTCHTFYDLPIGNIYEQSLLEIWRGARLKRLQSYLRGRLFPICTACCRYYNG
;
A
#
# COMPACT_ATOMS: atom_id res chain seq x y z
N MET A 1 17.89 11.06 -24.70
CA MET A 1 18.01 9.99 -23.69
C MET A 1 16.73 9.19 -23.75
N ASP A 2 16.80 7.91 -24.13
CA ASP A 2 15.66 7.01 -23.98
C ASP A 2 15.38 6.83 -22.49
N THR A 3 14.29 7.42 -22.01
CA THR A 3 13.80 7.25 -20.64
C THR A 3 13.07 5.91 -20.53
N ALA A 4 13.84 4.81 -20.64
CA ALA A 4 13.30 3.47 -20.47
C ALA A 4 12.95 3.22 -18.98
N PRO A 5 11.83 2.55 -18.69
CA PRO A 5 11.47 2.22 -17.31
C PRO A 5 12.51 1.27 -16.71
N THR A 6 12.95 1.57 -15.48
CA THR A 6 13.89 0.74 -14.73
C THR A 6 13.17 -0.23 -13.78
N ARG A 7 11.91 0.03 -13.43
CA ARG A 7 11.07 -0.86 -12.61
C ARG A 7 9.63 -0.81 -13.09
N LEU A 8 8.96 -1.96 -13.09
CA LEU A 8 7.54 -2.08 -13.35
C LEU A 8 6.91 -2.92 -12.23
N TRP A 9 5.82 -2.42 -11.65
CA TRP A 9 5.03 -3.13 -10.64
C TRP A 9 3.69 -3.55 -11.24
N ILE A 10 3.31 -4.79 -11.01
CA ILE A 10 2.06 -5.39 -11.49
C ILE A 10 1.22 -5.76 -10.26
N SER A 11 -0.09 -5.59 -10.36
CA SER A 11 -1.00 -5.98 -9.27
C SER A 11 -1.84 -7.19 -9.66
N LEU A 12 -1.80 -8.23 -8.82
CA LEU A 12 -2.65 -9.41 -8.91
C LEU A 12 -3.13 -9.78 -7.51
N ASP A 13 -4.43 -10.03 -7.36
CA ASP A 13 -5.07 -10.27 -6.05
C ASP A 13 -5.57 -11.72 -5.90
N GLY A 14 -4.98 -12.67 -6.61
CA GLY A 14 -5.26 -14.11 -6.45
C GLY A 14 -5.09 -14.90 -7.75
N PRO A 15 -5.33 -16.22 -7.71
CA PRO A 15 -5.51 -17.04 -8.92
C PRO A 15 -6.59 -16.46 -9.82
N GLN A 16 -6.58 -16.81 -11.11
CA GLN A 16 -7.39 -16.15 -12.14
C GLN A 16 -8.84 -15.87 -11.72
N ALA A 17 -9.57 -16.86 -11.19
CA ALA A 17 -10.96 -16.68 -10.79
C ALA A 17 -11.11 -15.65 -9.66
N ILE A 18 -10.25 -15.69 -8.66
CA ILE A 18 -10.25 -14.80 -7.49
C ILE A 18 -9.82 -13.38 -7.86
N ASN A 19 -8.80 -13.25 -8.71
CA ASN A 19 -8.35 -11.96 -9.21
C ASN A 19 -9.42 -11.30 -10.08
N ASP A 20 -10.00 -12.04 -11.03
CA ASP A 20 -10.98 -11.48 -11.96
C ASP A 20 -12.30 -11.11 -11.28
N ALA A 21 -12.67 -11.80 -10.19
CA ALA A 21 -13.81 -11.41 -9.36
C ALA A 21 -13.62 -10.04 -8.69
N GLN A 22 -12.38 -9.65 -8.37
CA GLN A 22 -12.06 -8.39 -7.70
C GLN A 22 -11.68 -7.27 -8.69
N ARG A 23 -10.93 -7.61 -9.74
CA ARG A 23 -10.31 -6.63 -10.67
C ARG A 23 -11.01 -6.55 -12.03
N GLY A 24 -11.94 -7.46 -12.31
CA GLY A 24 -12.66 -7.54 -13.57
C GLY A 24 -12.21 -8.71 -14.46
N ARG A 25 -13.16 -9.23 -15.23
CA ARG A 25 -12.97 -10.42 -16.09
C ARG A 25 -11.81 -10.24 -17.08
N GLY A 26 -10.92 -11.23 -17.12
CA GLY A 26 -9.78 -11.32 -18.04
C GLY A 26 -8.57 -10.48 -17.64
N VAL A 27 -8.60 -9.80 -16.49
CA VAL A 27 -7.47 -8.96 -16.03
C VAL A 27 -6.25 -9.82 -15.69
N PHE A 28 -6.45 -10.97 -15.03
CA PHE A 28 -5.35 -11.87 -14.70
C PHE A 28 -4.59 -12.28 -15.97
N GLN A 29 -5.31 -12.79 -16.97
CA GLN A 29 -4.73 -13.24 -18.23
C GLN A 29 -4.04 -12.11 -19.01
N ARG A 30 -4.57 -10.88 -18.94
CA ARG A 30 -3.90 -9.72 -19.53
C ARG A 30 -2.57 -9.40 -18.83
N ALA A 31 -2.53 -9.50 -17.50
CA ALA A 31 -1.30 -9.26 -16.74
C ALA A 31 -0.24 -10.32 -17.03
N ILE A 32 -0.60 -11.61 -17.04
CA ILE A 32 0.32 -12.72 -17.37
C ILE A 32 0.92 -12.54 -18.77
N ARG A 33 0.09 -12.28 -19.80
CA ARG A 33 0.60 -12.02 -21.16
C ARG A 33 1.56 -10.83 -21.21
N GLY A 34 1.32 -9.79 -20.40
CA GLY A 34 2.23 -8.66 -20.28
C GLY A 34 3.57 -9.04 -19.67
N LEU A 35 3.56 -9.86 -18.61
CA LEU A 35 4.75 -10.39 -17.95
C LEU A 35 5.58 -11.27 -18.90
N ASP A 36 4.94 -12.19 -19.62
CA ASP A 36 5.58 -13.06 -20.60
C ASP A 36 6.27 -12.23 -21.68
N ARG A 37 5.56 -11.21 -22.20
CA ARG A 37 6.11 -10.32 -23.22
C ARG A 37 7.30 -9.50 -22.71
N LEU A 38 7.25 -9.03 -21.46
CA LEU A 38 8.36 -8.32 -20.83
C LEU A 38 9.59 -9.24 -20.68
N HIS A 39 9.37 -10.50 -20.31
CA HIS A 39 10.43 -11.50 -20.19
C HIS A 39 11.10 -11.80 -21.54
N GLU A 40 10.32 -11.97 -22.62
CA GLU A 40 10.84 -12.12 -23.98
C GLU A 40 11.69 -10.92 -24.40
N VAL A 41 11.19 -9.70 -24.20
CA VAL A 41 11.90 -8.47 -24.58
C VAL A 41 13.22 -8.33 -23.82
N ARG A 42 13.26 -8.68 -22.52
CA ARG A 42 14.49 -8.72 -21.73
C ARG A 42 15.52 -9.66 -22.29
N ARG A 43 15.12 -10.91 -22.55
CA ARG A 43 16.00 -11.94 -23.11
C ARG A 43 16.54 -11.53 -24.47
N ALA A 44 15.68 -11.06 -25.37
CA ALA A 44 16.07 -10.61 -26.70
C ALA A 44 17.07 -9.43 -26.66
N ARG A 45 17.01 -8.59 -25.62
CA ARG A 45 17.90 -7.45 -25.41
C ARG A 45 19.11 -7.75 -24.51
N GLY A 46 19.22 -8.95 -23.96
CA GLY A 46 20.22 -9.26 -22.92
C GLY A 46 20.14 -8.33 -21.70
N SER A 47 18.95 -7.79 -21.41
CA SER A 47 18.76 -6.76 -20.39
C SER A 47 18.05 -7.30 -19.16
N ALA A 48 18.53 -6.94 -17.97
CA ALA A 48 17.85 -7.19 -16.70
C ALA A 48 16.71 -6.18 -16.43
N PHE A 49 16.50 -5.18 -17.31
CA PHE A 49 15.57 -4.08 -17.08
C PHE A 49 14.31 -4.14 -17.95
N PRO A 50 13.17 -3.61 -17.46
CA PRO A 50 12.95 -3.10 -16.08
C PRO A 50 13.10 -4.21 -15.04
N GLN A 51 13.27 -3.95 -13.75
CA GLN A 51 13.03 -4.98 -12.74
C GLN A 51 11.52 -5.17 -12.55
N LEU A 52 11.03 -6.39 -12.27
CA LEU A 52 9.60 -6.62 -12.00
C LEU A 52 9.31 -6.65 -10.52
N GLY A 53 8.25 -5.96 -10.12
CA GLY A 53 7.59 -6.13 -8.84
C GLY A 53 6.18 -6.66 -9.04
N ILE A 54 5.69 -7.40 -8.05
CA ILE A 54 4.28 -7.78 -7.96
C ILE A 54 3.71 -7.40 -6.59
N THR A 55 2.53 -6.80 -6.56
CA THR A 55 1.77 -6.51 -5.34
C THR A 55 0.47 -7.30 -5.32
N CYS A 56 0.17 -7.92 -4.18
CA CYS A 56 -1.15 -8.46 -3.85
C CYS A 56 -1.67 -7.75 -2.60
N VAL A 57 -2.91 -7.26 -2.64
CA VAL A 57 -3.59 -6.76 -1.44
C VAL A 57 -4.43 -7.90 -0.85
N VAL A 58 -4.22 -8.23 0.42
CA VAL A 58 -4.96 -9.28 1.14
C VAL A 58 -6.35 -8.76 1.50
N THR A 59 -7.37 -9.44 1.00
CA THR A 59 -8.79 -9.19 1.26
C THR A 59 -9.46 -10.47 1.76
N LEU A 60 -10.70 -10.34 2.23
CA LEU A 60 -11.54 -11.49 2.58
C LEU A 60 -11.76 -12.46 1.42
N ALA A 61 -11.66 -11.99 0.18
CA ALA A 61 -11.90 -12.80 -1.00
C ALA A 61 -10.68 -13.63 -1.42
N ASN A 62 -9.46 -13.30 -0.95
CA ASN A 62 -8.24 -13.92 -1.46
C ASN A 62 -7.26 -14.42 -0.40
N TYR A 63 -7.47 -14.16 0.90
CA TYR A 63 -6.49 -14.47 1.94
C TYR A 63 -6.10 -15.96 2.00
N GLN A 64 -6.97 -16.87 1.53
CA GLN A 64 -6.73 -18.31 1.48
C GLN A 64 -5.92 -18.77 0.26
N HIS A 65 -5.61 -17.87 -0.68
CA HIS A 65 -5.07 -18.20 -2.01
C HIS A 65 -3.74 -17.49 -2.31
N LEU A 66 -3.03 -17.00 -1.29
CA LEU A 66 -1.74 -16.33 -1.49
C LEU A 66 -0.68 -17.33 -1.94
N GLU A 67 -0.62 -18.49 -1.28
CA GLU A 67 0.32 -19.56 -1.66
C GLU A 67 0.06 -20.02 -3.10
N GLU A 68 -1.21 -20.26 -3.46
CA GLU A 68 -1.60 -20.68 -4.80
C GLU A 68 -1.22 -19.65 -5.87
N LEU A 69 -1.48 -18.36 -5.62
CA LEU A 69 -1.10 -17.29 -6.54
C LEU A 69 0.42 -17.29 -6.76
N PHE A 70 1.18 -17.20 -5.67
CA PHE A 70 2.61 -16.91 -5.78
C PHE A 70 3.44 -18.15 -6.13
N LEU A 71 3.05 -19.35 -5.68
CA LEU A 71 3.86 -20.54 -5.84
C LEU A 71 3.38 -21.50 -6.94
N ASN A 72 2.10 -21.41 -7.35
CA ASN A 72 1.53 -22.30 -8.36
C ASN A 72 1.12 -21.60 -9.65
N CYS A 73 0.69 -20.34 -9.58
CA CYS A 73 0.22 -19.59 -10.74
C CYS A 73 1.29 -18.69 -11.37
N LEU A 74 2.37 -18.39 -10.65
CA LEU A 74 3.42 -17.46 -11.07
C LEU A 74 4.79 -18.11 -11.01
N ASP A 75 5.67 -17.69 -11.92
CA ASP A 75 7.10 -17.97 -11.82
C ASP A 75 7.76 -16.86 -11.00
N ILE A 76 8.04 -17.12 -9.72
CA ILE A 76 8.68 -16.17 -8.79
C ILE A 76 10.03 -15.67 -9.31
N SER A 77 10.76 -16.49 -10.08
CA SER A 77 12.08 -16.12 -10.59
C SER A 77 12.04 -14.96 -11.60
N MET A 78 10.86 -14.64 -12.14
CA MET A 78 10.66 -13.49 -13.01
C MET A 78 10.70 -12.14 -12.27
N PHE A 79 10.50 -12.15 -10.95
CA PHE A 79 10.35 -10.95 -10.15
C PHE A 79 11.63 -10.60 -9.39
N SER A 80 11.87 -9.30 -9.23
CA SER A 80 12.88 -8.78 -8.30
C SER A 80 12.26 -8.38 -6.96
N PHE A 81 10.94 -8.14 -6.94
CA PHE A 81 10.20 -7.71 -5.75
C PHE A 81 8.84 -8.40 -5.66
N VAL A 82 8.46 -8.83 -4.47
CA VAL A 82 7.12 -9.31 -4.14
C VAL A 82 6.62 -8.50 -2.94
N SER A 83 5.42 -7.92 -3.04
CA SER A 83 4.75 -7.25 -1.93
C SER A 83 3.41 -7.91 -1.65
N ILE A 84 3.20 -8.32 -0.40
CA ILE A 84 1.88 -8.75 0.10
C ILE A 84 1.45 -7.75 1.17
N GLU A 85 0.44 -6.95 0.86
CA GLU A 85 -0.02 -5.86 1.72
C GLU A 85 -1.38 -6.20 2.29
N LEU A 86 -1.60 -5.97 3.58
CA LEU A 86 -2.93 -6.14 4.16
C LEU A 86 -3.85 -5.00 3.70
N GLN A 87 -5.13 -5.29 3.50
CA GLN A 87 -6.12 -4.27 3.15
C GLN A 87 -6.15 -3.15 4.17
N SER A 88 -5.72 -1.95 3.75
CA SER A 88 -5.88 -0.72 4.50
C SER A 88 -7.34 -0.43 4.82
N TYR A 89 -7.62 -0.12 6.09
CA TYR A 89 -8.91 0.36 6.55
C TYR A 89 -8.75 1.25 7.78
N ALA A 90 -9.75 2.09 8.03
CA ALA A 90 -9.88 2.89 9.26
C ALA A 90 -11.21 2.57 9.94
N THR A 91 -11.28 2.71 11.26
CA THR A 91 -12.58 2.64 11.95
C THR A 91 -13.36 3.94 11.76
N ALA A 92 -14.69 3.89 11.92
CA ALA A 92 -15.52 5.09 11.87
C ALA A 92 -15.09 6.13 12.93
N GLU A 93 -14.67 5.68 14.11
CA GLU A 93 -14.16 6.53 15.18
C GLU A 93 -12.87 7.26 14.77
N GLN A 94 -11.92 6.57 14.11
CA GLN A 94 -10.70 7.20 13.63
C GLN A 94 -10.96 8.26 12.57
N VAL A 95 -11.87 7.97 11.63
CA VAL A 95 -12.23 8.93 10.57
C VAL A 95 -12.94 10.14 11.17
N HIS A 96 -13.81 9.95 12.16
CA HIS A 96 -14.46 11.05 12.88
C HIS A 96 -13.44 11.94 13.58
N LYS A 97 -12.54 11.37 14.40
CA LYS A 97 -11.46 12.11 15.08
C LYS A 97 -10.51 12.80 14.09
N TYR A 98 -10.24 12.17 12.96
CA TYR A 98 -9.42 12.77 11.91
C TYR A 98 -10.11 14.00 11.29
N ALA A 99 -11.41 13.93 11.02
CA ALA A 99 -12.19 15.05 10.52
C ALA A 99 -12.23 16.23 11.52
N GLU A 100 -12.39 15.95 12.81
CA GLU A 100 -12.32 16.98 13.86
C GLU A 100 -10.97 17.71 13.87
N VAL A 101 -9.86 16.95 13.81
CA VAL A 101 -8.51 17.52 13.74
C VAL A 101 -8.33 18.35 12.47
N LEU A 102 -8.75 17.83 11.31
CA LEU A 102 -8.62 18.54 10.05
C LEU A 102 -9.44 19.84 10.01
N SER A 103 -10.63 19.83 10.58
CA SER A 103 -11.45 21.03 10.72
C SER A 103 -10.78 22.05 11.64
N ALA A 104 -10.41 21.66 12.85
CA ALA A 104 -9.86 22.56 13.86
C ALA A 104 -8.45 23.10 13.51
N GLU A 105 -7.58 22.24 12.98
CA GLU A 105 -6.16 22.55 12.79
C GLU A 105 -5.81 22.93 11.36
N PHE A 106 -6.67 22.65 10.38
CA PHE A 106 -6.34 22.86 8.97
C PHE A 106 -7.48 23.50 8.15
N ASN A 107 -8.62 23.82 8.76
CA ASN A 107 -9.81 24.38 8.10
C ASN A 107 -10.30 23.51 6.93
N VAL A 108 -10.16 22.19 7.04
CA VAL A 108 -10.66 21.21 6.06
C VAL A 108 -12.00 20.66 6.53
N MET A 109 -13.04 20.87 5.73
CA MET A 109 -14.43 20.55 6.10
C MET A 109 -14.91 19.19 5.58
N SER A 110 -14.18 18.57 4.66
CA SER A 110 -14.54 17.29 4.03
C SER A 110 -13.38 16.33 4.07
N THR A 111 -13.67 15.07 4.39
CA THR A 111 -12.70 13.98 4.48
C THR A 111 -13.15 12.77 3.65
N SER A 112 -13.59 13.03 2.42
CA SER A 112 -14.16 12.01 1.52
C SER A 112 -13.20 10.85 1.24
N CYS A 113 -11.89 11.09 1.19
CA CYS A 113 -10.91 10.03 0.98
C CYS A 113 -10.89 9.11 2.20
N ALA A 114 -10.70 9.67 3.41
CA ALA A 114 -10.77 8.91 4.65
C ALA A 114 -12.09 8.12 4.80
N GLN A 115 -13.23 8.71 4.42
CA GLN A 115 -14.53 8.06 4.50
C GLN A 115 -14.61 6.77 3.66
N ALA A 116 -13.92 6.71 2.51
CA ALA A 116 -13.91 5.51 1.65
C ALA A 116 -13.23 4.29 2.31
N TYR A 117 -12.34 4.54 3.29
CA TYR A 117 -11.60 3.51 4.02
C TYR A 117 -12.33 2.97 5.26
N VAL A 118 -13.49 3.53 5.61
CA VAL A 118 -14.23 3.09 6.81
C VAL A 118 -14.64 1.63 6.67
N ARG A 119 -14.19 0.79 7.61
CA ARG A 119 -14.66 -0.59 7.78
C ARG A 119 -14.86 -0.89 9.25
N ASP A 120 -15.86 -1.71 9.54
CA ASP A 120 -16.03 -2.31 10.87
C ASP A 120 -15.06 -3.51 10.98
N PRO A 121 -14.20 -3.59 12.01
CA PRO A 121 -13.25 -4.70 12.17
C PRO A 121 -13.91 -6.09 12.19
N SER A 122 -15.19 -6.18 12.57
CA SER A 122 -15.93 -7.46 12.59
C SER A 122 -16.03 -8.13 11.24
N VAL A 123 -15.93 -7.38 10.12
CA VAL A 123 -15.91 -7.98 8.78
C VAL A 123 -14.72 -8.93 8.60
N PHE A 124 -13.63 -8.72 9.35
CA PHE A 124 -12.44 -9.56 9.34
C PHE A 124 -12.49 -10.73 10.32
N GLY A 125 -13.61 -10.91 11.05
CA GLY A 125 -13.74 -11.96 12.07
C GLY A 125 -13.62 -13.39 11.55
N GLY A 126 -13.83 -13.60 10.24
CA GLY A 126 -13.70 -14.91 9.59
C GLY A 126 -12.29 -15.27 9.11
N ILE A 127 -11.31 -14.37 9.25
CA ILE A 127 -9.94 -14.63 8.78
C ILE A 127 -9.26 -15.63 9.72
N ASP A 128 -8.74 -16.71 9.13
CA ASP A 128 -7.78 -17.59 9.79
C ASP A 128 -6.39 -16.94 9.75
N PHE A 129 -6.04 -16.24 10.83
CA PHE A 129 -4.76 -15.52 10.94
C PHE A 129 -3.54 -16.44 10.96
N GLU A 130 -3.67 -17.69 11.42
CA GLU A 130 -2.56 -18.64 11.41
C GLU A 130 -2.28 -19.09 9.98
N ASN A 131 -3.33 -19.50 9.26
CA ASN A 131 -3.22 -19.90 7.86
C ASN A 131 -2.70 -18.74 6.97
N LEU A 132 -3.22 -17.53 7.15
CA LEU A 132 -2.73 -16.34 6.42
C LEU A 132 -1.24 -16.10 6.68
N THR A 133 -0.82 -16.16 7.94
CA THR A 133 0.58 -15.96 8.33
C THR A 133 1.49 -17.04 7.75
N GLU A 134 1.03 -18.30 7.78
CA GLU A 134 1.76 -19.43 7.22
C GLU A 134 2.01 -19.26 5.72
N GLN A 135 0.97 -18.91 4.96
CA GLN A 135 1.09 -18.66 3.52
C GLN A 135 2.07 -17.51 3.22
N MET A 136 1.95 -16.38 3.92
CA MET A 136 2.87 -15.24 3.74
C MET A 136 4.32 -15.62 4.04
N ARG A 137 4.56 -16.40 5.10
CA ARG A 137 5.91 -16.89 5.47
C ARG A 137 6.48 -17.84 4.41
N LYS A 138 5.66 -18.73 3.85
CA LYS A 138 6.08 -19.62 2.76
C LYS A 138 6.49 -18.81 1.52
N VAL A 139 5.67 -17.85 1.10
CA VAL A 139 6.01 -16.97 -0.02
C VAL A 139 7.29 -16.18 0.26
N SER A 140 7.43 -15.61 1.45
CA SER A 140 8.65 -14.90 1.87
C SER A 140 9.90 -15.80 1.82
N LYS A 141 9.77 -17.06 2.22
CA LYS A 141 10.87 -18.04 2.18
C LYS A 141 11.29 -18.35 0.74
N VAL A 142 10.34 -18.64 -0.14
CA VAL A 142 10.61 -18.91 -1.57
C VAL A 142 11.21 -17.68 -2.24
N CYS A 143 10.76 -16.48 -1.89
CA CYS A 143 11.37 -15.24 -2.38
C CYS A 143 12.85 -15.16 -1.98
N ALA A 144 13.18 -15.41 -0.71
CA ALA A 144 14.56 -15.39 -0.22
C ALA A 144 15.45 -16.44 -0.92
N GLU A 145 14.94 -17.65 -1.15
CA GLU A 145 15.63 -18.72 -1.86
C GLU A 145 15.93 -18.37 -3.33
N ASN A 146 15.15 -17.47 -3.93
CA ASN A 146 15.30 -17.02 -5.32
C ASN A 146 15.93 -15.62 -5.44
N GLY A 147 16.43 -15.03 -4.35
CA GLY A 147 17.00 -13.68 -4.37
C GLY A 147 15.99 -12.56 -4.66
N VAL A 148 14.70 -12.81 -4.43
CA VAL A 148 13.60 -11.86 -4.60
C VAL A 148 13.36 -11.12 -3.28
N LEU A 149 13.27 -9.78 -3.34
CA LEU A 149 12.97 -8.99 -2.14
C LEU A 149 11.49 -9.08 -1.80
N PHE A 150 11.19 -9.55 -0.58
CA PHE A 150 9.84 -9.65 -0.06
C PHE A 150 9.50 -8.44 0.82
N TYR A 151 8.32 -7.85 0.59
CA TYR A 151 7.75 -6.77 1.38
C TYR A 151 6.37 -7.16 1.91
N SER A 152 6.06 -6.69 3.11
CA SER A 152 4.72 -6.77 3.67
C SER A 152 4.42 -5.56 4.55
N GLN A 153 3.15 -5.18 4.63
CA GLN A 153 2.65 -4.14 5.53
C GLN A 153 1.48 -4.72 6.31
N PRO A 154 1.61 -4.93 7.64
CA PRO A 154 2.80 -4.75 8.49
C PRO A 154 3.96 -5.70 8.13
N LYS A 155 5.19 -5.38 8.59
CA LYS A 155 6.41 -6.16 8.25
C LYS A 155 6.56 -7.41 9.10
N THR A 156 6.11 -7.38 10.36
CA THR A 156 6.16 -8.55 11.24
C THR A 156 5.09 -9.57 10.85
N LEU A 157 5.54 -10.67 10.25
CA LEU A 157 4.71 -11.83 9.87
C LEU A 157 4.48 -12.75 11.07
N GLU A 158 3.71 -12.30 12.06
CA GLU A 158 3.28 -13.10 13.20
C GLU A 158 1.77 -13.03 13.33
N ALA A 159 1.12 -14.17 13.60
CA ALA A 159 -0.34 -14.28 13.59
C ALA A 159 -1.00 -13.34 14.60
N HIS A 160 -0.40 -13.16 15.79
CA HIS A 160 -0.91 -12.21 16.77
C HIS A 160 -0.80 -10.75 16.30
N ASN A 161 0.26 -10.39 15.56
CA ASN A 161 0.46 -9.04 15.04
C ASN A 161 -0.48 -8.75 13.87
N ILE A 162 -0.67 -9.72 12.96
CA ILE A 162 -1.65 -9.64 11.87
C ILE A 162 -3.08 -9.60 12.42
N ARG A 163 -3.40 -10.38 13.45
CA ARG A 163 -4.67 -10.28 14.19
C ARG A 163 -4.88 -8.88 14.73
N ASN A 164 -3.90 -8.33 15.45
CA ASN A 164 -3.99 -6.97 16.00
C ASN A 164 -4.25 -5.92 14.92
N TYR A 165 -3.66 -6.07 13.72
CA TYR A 165 -3.94 -5.20 12.57
C TYR A 165 -5.42 -5.25 12.14
N PHE A 166 -5.97 -6.45 11.92
CA PHE A 166 -7.34 -6.62 11.43
C PHE A 166 -8.42 -6.38 12.49
N THR A 167 -8.10 -6.52 13.77
CA THR A 167 -9.04 -6.26 14.89
C THR A 167 -8.93 -4.84 15.45
N ALA A 168 -8.30 -3.91 14.70
CA ALA A 168 -8.06 -2.52 15.09
C ALA A 168 -7.30 -2.34 16.43
N ASN A 169 -6.56 -3.35 16.87
CA ASN A 169 -5.73 -3.29 18.09
C ASN A 169 -4.31 -2.79 17.77
N TRP A 170 -4.21 -1.66 17.06
CA TRP A 170 -2.94 -1.14 16.54
C TRP A 170 -1.95 -0.69 17.63
N GLU A 171 -2.44 -0.42 18.84
CA GLU A 171 -1.60 -0.09 20.01
C GLU A 171 -0.75 -1.28 20.46
N ALA A 172 -1.24 -2.51 20.28
CA ALA A 172 -0.57 -3.74 20.66
C ALA A 172 0.25 -4.37 19.51
N MET A 173 0.37 -3.71 18.36
CA MET A 173 1.17 -4.20 17.25
C MET A 173 2.67 -4.03 17.49
N VAL A 174 3.45 -5.00 17.02
CA VAL A 174 4.92 -4.95 17.01
C VAL A 174 5.40 -3.82 16.08
N ASP A 175 4.74 -3.63 14.93
CA ASP A 175 5.08 -2.60 13.94
C ASP A 175 4.54 -1.20 14.28
N ARG A 176 4.02 -0.99 15.49
CA ARG A 176 3.49 0.32 15.92
C ARG A 176 4.54 1.41 15.76
N ARG A 177 4.10 2.59 15.29
CA ARG A 177 4.90 3.81 15.19
C ARG A 177 4.24 4.96 15.95
N SER A 178 5.08 5.93 16.33
CA SER A 178 4.64 7.18 16.96
C SER A 178 4.86 8.40 16.07
N ARG A 179 5.46 8.23 14.88
CA ARG A 179 5.84 9.31 13.95
C ARG A 179 5.72 8.86 12.51
N CYS A 180 5.48 9.81 11.61
CA CYS A 180 5.42 9.60 10.16
C CYS A 180 6.50 10.46 9.49
N GLY A 181 7.41 9.86 8.73
CA GLY A 181 8.47 10.58 8.02
C GLY A 181 8.05 11.14 6.66
N VAL A 182 6.96 10.62 6.08
CA VAL A 182 6.52 10.93 4.71
C VAL A 182 6.38 12.44 4.44
N PRO A 183 5.82 13.27 5.34
CA PRO A 183 5.71 14.71 5.13
C PRO A 183 7.01 15.47 4.89
N TRP A 184 8.16 14.87 5.16
CA TRP A 184 9.48 15.50 4.95
C TRP A 184 10.21 15.02 3.70
N ILE A 185 9.75 13.94 3.08
CA ILE A 185 10.51 13.25 2.02
C ILE A 185 9.73 13.02 0.73
N ALA A 186 8.40 13.15 0.75
CA ALA A 186 7.56 12.86 -0.40
C ALA A 186 6.42 13.88 -0.59
N ALA A 187 6.12 14.13 -1.85
CA ALA A 187 4.92 14.79 -2.33
C ALA A 187 4.19 13.85 -3.29
N GLU A 188 2.88 13.80 -3.19
CA GLU A 188 1.97 13.10 -4.08
C GLU A 188 1.16 14.15 -4.83
N ILE A 189 0.97 13.96 -6.13
CA ILE A 189 0.28 14.92 -7.00
C ILE A 189 -0.90 14.19 -7.63
N SER A 190 -2.12 14.65 -7.35
CA SER A 190 -3.34 14.09 -7.95
C SER A 190 -3.47 14.49 -9.42
N ALA A 191 -4.38 13.83 -10.15
CA ALA A 191 -4.72 14.21 -11.53
C ALA A 191 -5.34 15.61 -11.64
N GLN A 192 -5.88 16.13 -10.53
CA GLN A 192 -6.43 17.48 -10.42
C GLN A 192 -5.36 18.52 -10.06
N GLY A 193 -4.10 18.10 -9.91
CA GLY A 193 -2.96 18.94 -9.59
C GLY A 193 -2.76 19.19 -8.09
N ASP A 194 -3.63 18.64 -7.23
CA ASP A 194 -3.49 18.80 -5.78
C ASP A 194 -2.23 18.10 -5.29
N VAL A 195 -1.43 18.83 -4.54
CA VAL A 195 -0.22 18.32 -3.89
C VAL A 195 -0.57 17.96 -2.46
N THR A 196 -0.31 16.73 -2.06
CA THR A 196 -0.41 16.25 -0.67
C THR A 196 0.90 15.60 -0.25
N THR A 197 1.09 15.40 1.05
CA THR A 197 2.20 14.59 1.58
C THR A 197 1.74 13.31 2.24
N CYS A 198 0.45 12.98 2.13
CA CYS A 198 -0.07 11.68 2.54
C CYS A 198 -0.27 10.80 1.32
N HIS A 199 0.24 9.57 1.38
CA HIS A 199 0.09 8.59 0.30
C HIS A 199 -1.35 8.06 0.17
N THR A 200 -2.10 8.01 1.27
CA THR A 200 -3.42 7.38 1.32
C THR A 200 -4.56 8.39 1.38
N PHE A 201 -4.40 9.47 2.16
CA PHE A 201 -5.47 10.41 2.46
C PHE A 201 -5.20 11.76 1.81
N TYR A 202 -5.86 11.99 0.66
CA TYR A 202 -5.71 13.22 -0.12
C TYR A 202 -6.58 14.37 0.42
N ASP A 203 -7.21 14.18 1.58
CA ASP A 203 -8.12 15.15 2.21
C ASP A 203 -7.45 16.48 2.60
N LEU A 204 -6.12 16.49 2.79
CA LEU A 204 -5.34 17.68 3.16
C LEU A 204 -4.35 18.09 2.08
N PRO A 205 -4.79 18.81 1.02
CA PRO A 205 -3.89 19.36 0.02
C PRO A 205 -3.09 20.55 0.57
N ILE A 206 -1.79 20.55 0.29
CA ILE A 206 -0.84 21.62 0.68
C ILE A 206 -0.67 22.69 -0.40
N GLY A 207 -1.20 22.47 -1.60
CA GLY A 207 -1.21 23.40 -2.73
C GLY A 207 -1.69 22.71 -4.01
N ASN A 208 -1.68 23.43 -5.14
CA ASN A 208 -2.03 22.86 -6.46
C ASN A 208 -1.00 23.29 -7.52
N ILE A 209 -0.46 22.31 -8.28
CA ILE A 209 0.60 22.56 -9.27
C ILE A 209 0.16 23.42 -10.47
N TYR A 210 -1.14 23.57 -10.69
CA TYR A 210 -1.67 24.45 -11.73
C TYR A 210 -1.71 25.93 -11.30
N GLU A 211 -1.57 26.20 -10.00
CA GLU A 211 -1.59 27.56 -9.43
C GLU A 211 -0.20 28.03 -8.98
N GLN A 212 0.63 27.11 -8.50
CA GLN A 212 1.94 27.41 -7.90
C GLN A 212 2.96 26.37 -8.33
N SER A 213 4.25 26.74 -8.38
CA SER A 213 5.30 25.75 -8.66
C SER A 213 5.43 24.76 -7.50
N LEU A 214 5.83 23.52 -7.81
CA LEU A 214 6.01 22.48 -6.78
C LEU A 214 6.98 22.92 -5.67
N LEU A 215 8.02 23.69 -6.01
CA LEU A 215 9.00 24.19 -5.03
C LEU A 215 8.39 25.24 -4.08
N GLU A 216 7.51 26.10 -4.58
CA GLU A 216 6.79 27.08 -3.76
C GLU A 216 5.84 26.36 -2.79
N ILE A 217 5.09 25.37 -3.29
CA ILE A 217 4.21 24.55 -2.46
C ILE A 217 5.01 23.83 -1.36
N TRP A 218 6.14 23.20 -1.73
CA TRP A 218 7.00 22.48 -0.80
C TRP A 218 7.65 23.38 0.26
N ARG A 219 7.91 24.66 -0.05
CA ARG A 219 8.44 25.63 0.92
C ARG A 219 7.33 26.44 1.63
N GLY A 220 6.08 26.18 1.27
CA GLY A 220 4.90 26.93 1.67
C GLY A 220 4.52 26.78 3.13
N ALA A 221 3.72 27.73 3.62
CA ALA A 221 3.26 27.77 5.01
C ALA A 221 2.37 26.57 5.37
N ARG A 222 1.58 26.05 4.42
CA ARG A 222 0.71 24.87 4.64
C ARG A 222 1.51 23.63 5.01
N LEU A 223 2.57 23.30 4.25
CA LEU A 223 3.42 22.16 4.58
C LEU A 223 4.16 22.37 5.91
N LYS A 224 4.69 23.57 6.18
CA LYS A 224 5.34 23.87 7.47
C LYS A 224 4.39 23.68 8.65
N ARG A 225 3.13 24.09 8.53
CA ARG A 225 2.09 23.88 9.55
C ARG A 225 1.83 22.39 9.75
N LEU A 226 1.66 21.63 8.67
CA LEU A 226 1.47 20.18 8.71
C LEU A 226 2.64 19.46 9.39
N GLN A 227 3.87 19.76 8.98
CA GLN A 227 5.09 19.19 9.57
C GLN A 227 5.23 19.57 11.06
N SER A 228 4.89 20.80 11.43
CA SER A 228 4.91 21.23 12.83
C SER A 228 3.89 20.43 13.66
N TYR A 229 2.69 20.22 13.13
CA TYR A 229 1.67 19.40 13.78
C TYR A 229 2.14 17.96 13.97
N LEU A 230 2.70 17.33 12.93
CA LEU A 230 3.11 15.91 12.93
C LEU A 230 4.46 15.61 13.60
N ARG A 231 5.23 16.62 14.03
CA ARG A 231 6.58 16.42 14.60
C ARG A 231 6.60 15.52 15.85
N GLY A 232 5.53 15.55 16.65
CA GLY A 232 5.44 14.81 17.91
C GLY A 232 4.21 13.91 18.04
N ARG A 233 3.44 13.73 16.96
CA ARG A 233 2.17 13.00 16.98
C ARG A 233 1.83 12.45 15.59
N LEU A 234 0.84 11.57 15.55
CA LEU A 234 0.22 11.07 14.33
C LEU A 234 -1.20 11.60 14.21
N PHE A 235 -1.74 11.60 12.99
CA PHE A 235 -3.19 11.72 12.84
C PHE A 235 -3.87 10.44 13.35
N PRO A 236 -5.11 10.54 13.84
CA PRO A 236 -5.89 9.37 14.31
C PRO A 236 -5.99 8.24 13.27
N ILE A 237 -5.97 8.60 11.98
CA ILE A 237 -6.11 7.67 10.86
C ILE A 237 -4.79 7.05 10.37
N CYS A 238 -3.63 7.44 10.93
CA CYS A 238 -2.34 7.04 10.38
C CYS A 238 -2.12 5.52 10.35
N THR A 239 -2.72 4.75 11.26
CA THR A 239 -2.61 3.27 11.27
C THR A 239 -3.23 2.62 10.03
N ALA A 240 -4.14 3.31 9.34
CA ALA A 240 -4.74 2.85 8.10
C ALA A 240 -3.84 3.03 6.86
N CYS A 241 -2.74 3.78 6.98
CA CYS A 241 -1.82 4.07 5.89
C CYS A 241 -0.79 2.94 5.71
N CYS A 242 -0.60 2.42 4.50
CA CYS A 242 0.43 1.41 4.24
C CYS A 242 1.86 1.94 4.51
N ARG A 243 2.08 3.25 4.41
CA ARG A 243 3.38 3.88 4.72
C ARG A 243 3.65 4.01 6.21
N TYR A 244 2.65 3.89 7.09
CA TYR A 244 2.86 3.93 8.55
C TYR A 244 3.76 2.78 9.01
N TYR A 245 3.67 1.62 8.35
CA TYR A 245 4.46 0.43 8.65
C TYR A 245 5.83 0.43 7.96
N ASN A 246 6.06 1.37 7.04
CA ASN A 246 7.34 1.64 6.40
C ASN A 246 8.07 2.80 7.10
N GLY A 247 8.99 2.45 7.99
CA GLY A 247 10.05 3.37 8.45
C GLY A 247 11.02 3.71 7.34
#